data_AF-A0A9P9WN18-F1
#
_entry.id   AF-A0A9P9WN18-F1
#
_cell.length_a   1.000
_cell.length_b   1.000
_cell.length_c   1.000
_cell.angle_alpha   90.00
_cell.angle_beta   90.00
_cell.angle_gamma   90.00
#
_symmetry.space_group_name_H-M   'P 1'
#
loop_
_entity.id
_entity.type
_entity.pdbx_description
1 polymer ?
#
loop_
_entity_poly.entity_id
_entity_poly.type
_entity_poly.pdbx_seq_one_letter_code
_entity_poly.pdbx_strand_id
1 'polypeptide(L)'
;MRGTSALSNLTIWSRSHDAMTDLLQFTLRAMLSCTKDAVAVVGRQDFSVLLTDSMDDLSKLDSVEDFTESTLRGFAGIAWLMKMAAQTTGIKTTAFVFLDQATADDETTCRIAIDARQDEDSMGWLSFRCEFPSIVPAVEAIERGYAATELRNQSAMAGGVWRDDRVKAQLARASSLKLSSFPCHKDWRPVFVDGADLQYTVFRTAKISTDVLNKFLKQAYDHDWSSDIDPRVAFITKLSPPFTDGLADPPLTVAPDLPESFNGAKPCECDAVVRSCFMDESLSPKLDRHRFIIMDEFTEAEETVIMALNFERNGQLILVRSDFKDAFLTLMAPGTTGAGMEIFADSASRSPLGVLRSKTQ
;
A
#
# COMPACT_ATOMS: atom_id res chain seq x y z
N MET A 1 -9.84 20.09 -45.86
CA MET A 1 -9.31 18.92 -45.14
C MET A 1 -9.79 19.01 -43.70
N ARG A 2 -10.75 18.17 -43.32
CA ARG A 2 -11.27 18.07 -41.95
C ARG A 2 -10.45 17.02 -41.23
N GLY A 3 -9.71 17.42 -40.20
CA GLY A 3 -9.12 16.49 -39.24
C GLY A 3 -10.17 16.19 -38.18
N THR A 4 -10.71 14.98 -38.19
CA THR A 4 -11.54 14.44 -37.12
C THR A 4 -10.63 14.12 -35.94
N SER A 5 -10.75 14.90 -34.86
CA SER A 5 -10.13 14.60 -33.57
C SER A 5 -10.83 13.40 -32.94
N ALA A 6 -10.13 12.27 -32.84
CA ALA A 6 -10.55 11.14 -32.03
C ALA A 6 -10.46 11.53 -30.56
N LEU A 7 -11.58 11.99 -29.99
CA LEU A 7 -11.73 12.24 -28.57
C LEU A 7 -11.91 10.90 -27.86
N SER A 8 -10.81 10.48 -27.21
CA SER A 8 -10.66 9.59 -26.04
C SER A 8 -11.91 8.94 -25.43
N ASN A 9 -11.87 7.60 -25.31
CA ASN A 9 -12.84 6.72 -24.64
C ASN A 9 -12.77 6.82 -23.10
N LEU A 10 -13.20 7.95 -22.53
CA LEU A 10 -13.41 8.06 -21.09
C LEU A 10 -14.85 7.67 -20.75
N THR A 11 -15.03 6.55 -20.05
CA THR A 11 -16.34 6.15 -19.51
C THR A 11 -16.39 6.49 -18.02
N ILE A 12 -17.30 7.40 -17.64
CA ILE A 12 -17.54 7.77 -16.24
C ILE A 12 -18.83 7.13 -15.78
N TRP A 13 -18.74 6.35 -14.71
CA TRP A 13 -19.88 5.76 -14.04
C TRP A 13 -20.18 6.64 -12.81
N SER A 14 -21.29 7.36 -12.82
CA SER A 14 -21.74 8.18 -11.70
C SER A 14 -23.25 8.07 -11.55
N ARG A 15 -23.76 8.24 -10.34
CA ARG A 15 -25.20 8.27 -10.12
C ARG A 15 -25.62 9.20 -8.97
N SER A 16 -24.97 10.31 -8.57
CA SER A 16 -25.60 11.21 -7.56
C SER A 16 -25.27 12.70 -7.67
N HIS A 17 -26.19 13.52 -7.16
CA HIS A 17 -26.29 14.97 -7.39
C HIS A 17 -25.86 15.87 -6.21
N ASP A 18 -25.29 15.34 -5.12
CA ASP A 18 -24.87 16.19 -4.01
C ASP A 18 -23.58 15.68 -3.32
N ALA A 19 -22.72 16.64 -2.95
CA ALA A 19 -21.45 16.55 -2.22
C ALA A 19 -20.14 16.33 -3.00
N MET A 20 -20.15 16.21 -4.32
CA MET A 20 -18.93 16.45 -5.11
C MET A 20 -19.12 17.66 -6.01
N THR A 21 -18.27 18.66 -5.85
CA THR A 21 -18.35 19.87 -6.68
C THR A 21 -18.23 19.49 -8.16
N ASP A 22 -19.03 20.13 -9.02
CA ASP A 22 -18.92 20.00 -10.49
C ASP A 22 -17.47 20.19 -10.98
N LEU A 23 -16.69 20.97 -10.23
CA LEU A 23 -15.27 21.18 -10.42
C LEU A 23 -14.45 19.89 -10.33
N LEU A 24 -14.66 19.05 -9.30
CA LEU A 24 -13.91 17.81 -9.13
C LEU A 24 -14.20 16.83 -10.28
N GLN A 25 -15.47 16.72 -10.67
CA GLN A 25 -15.88 15.87 -11.80
C GLN A 25 -15.31 16.40 -13.12
N PHE A 26 -15.32 17.71 -13.34
CA PHE A 26 -14.73 18.34 -14.52
C PHE A 26 -13.21 18.15 -14.57
N THR A 27 -12.52 18.32 -13.43
CA THR A 27 -11.07 18.12 -13.34
C THR A 27 -10.71 16.66 -13.60
N LEU A 28 -11.46 15.69 -13.06
CA LEU A 28 -11.27 14.27 -13.35
C LEU A 28 -11.55 13.90 -14.80
N ARG A 29 -12.61 14.47 -15.39
CA ARG A 29 -12.90 14.35 -16.83
C ARG A 29 -11.74 14.84 -17.67
N ALA A 30 -11.25 16.05 -17.39
CA ALA A 30 -10.13 16.64 -18.09
C ALA A 30 -8.86 15.79 -17.93
N MET A 31 -8.54 15.35 -16.71
CA MET A 31 -7.35 14.53 -16.42
C MET A 31 -7.40 13.16 -17.12
N LEU A 32 -8.53 12.47 -17.08
CA LEU A 32 -8.66 11.13 -17.64
C LEU A 32 -8.92 11.12 -19.16
N SER A 33 -9.40 12.22 -19.74
CA SER A 33 -9.49 12.35 -21.20
C SER A 33 -8.13 12.27 -21.90
N CYS A 34 -7.04 12.48 -21.17
CA CYS A 34 -5.68 12.32 -21.66
C CYS A 34 -5.20 10.86 -21.72
N THR A 35 -5.91 9.93 -21.06
CA THR A 35 -5.56 8.50 -20.99
C THR A 35 -6.49 7.67 -21.85
N LYS A 36 -5.94 6.71 -22.62
CA LYS A 36 -6.73 5.94 -23.60
C LYS A 36 -7.47 4.75 -22.97
N ASP A 37 -6.99 4.25 -21.82
CA ASP A 37 -7.42 2.97 -21.26
C ASP A 37 -7.84 3.04 -19.77
N ALA A 38 -8.12 4.24 -19.24
CA ALA A 38 -8.57 4.42 -17.86
C ALA A 38 -10.08 4.66 -17.74
N VAL A 39 -10.71 4.01 -16.76
CA VAL A 39 -12.12 4.18 -16.44
C VAL A 39 -12.26 4.84 -15.06
N ALA A 40 -13.08 5.88 -14.97
CA ALA A 40 -13.44 6.50 -13.69
C ALA A 40 -14.76 5.93 -13.16
N VAL A 41 -14.73 5.47 -11.92
CA VAL A 41 -15.85 4.93 -11.16
C VAL A 41 -16.11 5.85 -9.97
N VAL A 42 -17.26 6.50 -9.96
CA VAL A 42 -17.67 7.38 -8.87
C VAL A 42 -18.64 6.63 -7.96
N GLY A 43 -18.32 6.52 -6.67
CA GLY A 43 -19.17 5.79 -5.73
C GLY A 43 -19.29 6.47 -4.37
N ARG A 44 -20.42 7.14 -4.10
CA ARG A 44 -20.89 7.41 -2.73
C ARG A 44 -22.42 7.38 -2.65
N GLN A 45 -22.91 7.06 -1.45
CA GLN A 45 -24.30 6.76 -1.06
C GLN A 45 -25.35 7.69 -1.69
N ASP A 46 -26.45 7.05 -2.08
CA ASP A 46 -27.69 7.61 -2.63
C ASP A 46 -27.58 8.13 -4.05
N PHE A 47 -28.14 7.34 -4.96
CA PHE A 47 -27.77 7.36 -6.35
C PHE A 47 -28.94 7.72 -7.29
N SER A 48 -29.26 9.02 -7.41
CA SER A 48 -30.06 9.50 -8.54
C SER A 48 -29.33 10.57 -9.38
N VAL A 49 -29.18 10.23 -10.67
CA VAL A 49 -28.82 11.08 -11.82
C VAL A 49 -27.34 11.48 -11.94
N LEU A 50 -26.69 11.06 -13.04
CA LEU A 50 -25.71 11.83 -13.84
C LEU A 50 -25.20 11.01 -15.05
N LEU A 51 -25.76 11.25 -16.24
CA LEU A 51 -25.26 10.81 -17.55
C LEU A 51 -25.51 11.94 -18.58
N THR A 52 -24.45 12.61 -19.04
CA THR A 52 -24.42 13.50 -20.23
C THR A 52 -22.94 13.58 -20.69
N ASP A 53 -22.52 13.42 -21.96
CA ASP A 53 -23.15 13.65 -23.27
C ASP A 53 -22.55 12.75 -24.38
N SER A 54 -22.96 11.48 -24.52
CA SER A 54 -22.84 10.79 -25.81
C SER A 54 -24.04 9.85 -26.00
N MET A 55 -24.95 10.27 -26.87
CA MET A 55 -26.37 9.88 -26.83
C MET A 55 -26.77 8.72 -27.75
N ASP A 56 -25.86 7.99 -28.40
CA ASP A 56 -26.29 7.10 -29.51
C ASP A 56 -26.12 5.59 -29.29
N ASP A 57 -25.56 5.10 -28.19
CA ASP A 57 -25.35 3.65 -27.98
C ASP A 57 -25.77 3.10 -26.59
N LEU A 58 -26.59 3.86 -25.85
CA LEU A 58 -26.97 3.55 -24.46
C LEU A 58 -28.07 2.48 -24.29
N SER A 59 -28.74 2.04 -25.36
CA SER A 59 -29.77 0.98 -25.25
C SER A 59 -29.20 -0.40 -24.86
N LYS A 60 -27.88 -0.52 -24.73
CA LYS A 60 -27.18 -1.74 -24.31
C LYS A 60 -26.70 -1.74 -22.84
N LEU A 61 -26.83 -0.61 -22.12
CA LEU A 61 -26.28 -0.44 -20.76
C LEU A 61 -27.34 -0.35 -19.65
N ASP A 62 -28.63 -0.40 -20.00
CA ASP A 62 -29.77 -0.33 -19.06
C ASP A 62 -29.88 -1.52 -18.07
N SER A 63 -28.94 -2.46 -18.06
CA SER A 63 -29.08 -3.73 -17.32
C SER A 63 -27.99 -4.04 -16.30
N VAL A 64 -27.11 -3.10 -15.95
CA VAL A 64 -26.14 -3.39 -14.88
C VAL A 64 -26.81 -3.17 -13.52
N GLU A 65 -27.14 -4.29 -12.87
CA GLU A 65 -27.80 -4.39 -11.55
C GLU A 65 -27.20 -3.44 -10.51
N ASP A 66 -28.06 -2.91 -9.64
CA ASP A 66 -27.75 -1.95 -8.57
C ASP A 66 -26.48 -2.33 -7.78
N PHE A 67 -25.45 -1.47 -7.82
CA PHE A 67 -24.25 -1.64 -7.00
C PHE A 67 -24.44 -0.98 -5.64
N THR A 68 -24.32 -1.77 -4.57
CA THR A 68 -24.31 -1.25 -3.20
C THR A 68 -22.89 -0.96 -2.73
N GLU A 69 -22.73 -0.11 -1.71
CA GLU A 69 -21.44 0.11 -1.03
C GLU A 69 -20.87 -1.21 -0.47
N SER A 70 -21.74 -2.13 -0.01
CA SER A 70 -21.37 -3.49 0.38
C SER A 70 -20.79 -4.32 -0.77
N THR A 71 -21.25 -4.13 -2.00
CA THR A 71 -20.70 -4.78 -3.19
C THR A 71 -19.27 -4.31 -3.43
N LEU A 72 -19.01 -2.99 -3.41
CA LEU A 72 -17.68 -2.41 -3.68
C LEU A 72 -16.68 -2.56 -2.52
N ARG A 73 -17.15 -2.87 -1.31
CA ARG A 73 -16.31 -3.11 -0.13
C ARG A 73 -15.53 -4.42 -0.18
N GLY A 74 -15.77 -5.32 -1.12
CA GLY A 74 -15.04 -6.59 -1.24
C GLY A 74 -14.22 -6.68 -2.52
N PHE A 75 -13.10 -7.42 -2.47
CA PHE A 75 -12.35 -7.82 -3.67
C PHE A 75 -13.27 -8.38 -4.76
N ALA A 76 -14.29 -9.16 -4.38
CA ALA A 76 -15.23 -9.78 -5.30
C ALA A 76 -16.11 -8.77 -6.08
N GLY A 77 -16.52 -7.65 -5.47
CA GLY A 77 -17.39 -6.70 -6.17
C GLY A 77 -16.65 -5.71 -7.05
N ILE A 78 -15.43 -5.32 -6.68
CA ILE A 78 -14.51 -4.62 -7.59
C ILE A 78 -14.19 -5.51 -8.79
N ALA A 79 -13.88 -6.79 -8.54
CA ALA A 79 -13.62 -7.77 -9.58
C ALA A 79 -14.77 -7.92 -10.57
N TRP A 80 -16.00 -7.99 -10.03
CA TRP A 80 -17.20 -8.08 -10.83
C TRP A 80 -17.43 -6.83 -11.69
N LEU A 81 -17.31 -5.63 -11.10
CA LEU A 81 -17.45 -4.36 -11.82
C LEU A 81 -16.43 -4.25 -12.95
N MET A 82 -15.16 -4.56 -12.69
CA MET A 82 -14.10 -4.47 -13.69
C MET A 82 -14.31 -5.50 -14.81
N LYS A 83 -14.77 -6.71 -14.48
CA LYS A 83 -15.16 -7.72 -15.47
C LYS A 83 -16.35 -7.26 -16.33
N MET A 84 -17.35 -6.63 -15.74
CA MET A 84 -18.50 -6.10 -16.48
C MET A 84 -18.09 -4.93 -17.38
N ALA A 85 -17.31 -3.97 -16.87
CA ALA A 85 -16.81 -2.85 -17.66
C ALA A 85 -16.00 -3.33 -18.88
N ALA A 86 -15.10 -4.30 -18.70
CA ALA A 86 -14.31 -4.88 -19.78
C ALA A 86 -15.18 -5.57 -20.85
N GLN A 87 -16.28 -6.20 -20.46
CA GLN A 87 -17.20 -6.87 -21.39
C GLN A 87 -18.10 -5.90 -22.15
N THR A 88 -18.52 -4.81 -21.51
CA THR A 88 -19.53 -3.89 -22.05
C THR A 88 -18.93 -2.79 -22.93
N THR A 89 -17.72 -2.33 -22.62
CA THR A 89 -17.15 -1.12 -23.27
C THR A 89 -16.13 -1.42 -24.37
N GLY A 90 -15.66 -2.68 -24.49
CA GLY A 90 -14.54 -3.01 -25.36
C GLY A 90 -13.20 -2.38 -24.94
N ILE A 91 -13.16 -1.71 -23.78
CA ILE A 91 -11.95 -1.13 -23.20
C ILE A 91 -11.12 -2.27 -22.61
N LYS A 92 -9.85 -2.38 -23.03
CA LYS A 92 -8.87 -3.27 -22.39
C LYS A 92 -8.38 -2.60 -21.10
N THR A 93 -9.28 -2.51 -20.12
CA THR A 93 -9.02 -1.72 -18.91
C THR A 93 -8.05 -2.43 -17.98
N THR A 94 -6.93 -1.78 -17.68
CA THR A 94 -5.96 -2.22 -16.65
C THR A 94 -6.18 -1.50 -15.31
N ALA A 95 -6.75 -0.30 -15.32
CA ALA A 95 -6.88 0.56 -14.14
C ALA A 95 -8.24 1.25 -14.01
N PHE A 96 -8.72 1.40 -12.78
CA PHE A 96 -9.98 2.04 -12.43
C PHE A 96 -9.73 3.08 -11.33
N VAL A 97 -10.23 4.29 -11.53
CA VAL A 97 -10.16 5.38 -10.56
C VAL A 97 -11.47 5.43 -9.78
N PHE A 98 -11.42 5.13 -8.49
CA PHE A 98 -12.54 5.17 -7.55
C PHE A 98 -12.58 6.48 -6.78
N LEU A 99 -13.72 7.16 -6.84
CA LEU A 99 -14.05 8.26 -5.95
C LEU A 99 -14.94 7.71 -4.85
N ASP A 100 -14.34 7.34 -3.73
CA ASP A 100 -15.01 6.70 -2.61
C ASP A 100 -15.32 7.68 -1.45
N GLN A 101 -15.84 7.15 -0.35
CA GLN A 101 -16.10 7.88 0.89
C GLN A 101 -14.89 8.72 1.34
N ALA A 102 -13.68 8.15 1.33
CA ALA A 102 -12.46 8.84 1.72
C ALA A 102 -12.10 9.99 0.78
N THR A 103 -12.31 9.79 -0.53
CA THR A 103 -12.15 10.84 -1.55
C THR A 103 -13.07 12.03 -1.28
N ALA A 104 -14.32 11.75 -0.89
CA ALA A 104 -15.27 12.81 -0.57
C ALA A 104 -15.00 13.50 0.78
N ASP A 105 -14.26 12.86 1.69
CA ASP A 105 -13.92 13.45 2.99
C ASP A 105 -12.66 14.32 2.91
N ASP A 106 -11.69 13.99 2.06
CA ASP A 106 -10.44 14.75 1.92
C ASP A 106 -10.35 15.64 0.67
N GLU A 107 -11.21 15.41 -0.32
CA GLU A 107 -11.33 16.12 -1.61
C GLU A 107 -10.02 16.25 -2.42
N THR A 108 -8.96 15.54 -2.03
CA THR A 108 -7.61 15.71 -2.58
C THR A 108 -7.02 14.40 -3.11
N THR A 109 -7.61 13.27 -2.74
CA THR A 109 -7.13 11.95 -3.14
C THR A 109 -8.24 11.09 -3.75
N CYS A 110 -7.85 10.04 -4.44
CA CYS A 110 -8.74 9.01 -5.00
C CYS A 110 -8.12 7.63 -4.80
N ARG A 111 -8.89 6.57 -5.01
CA ARG A 111 -8.35 5.20 -4.99
C ARG A 111 -8.16 4.70 -6.41
N ILE A 112 -6.97 4.24 -6.76
CA ILE A 112 -6.74 3.55 -8.04
C ILE A 112 -6.75 2.05 -7.76
N ALA A 113 -7.57 1.29 -8.49
CA ALA A 113 -7.52 -0.18 -8.48
C ALA A 113 -7.06 -0.70 -9.84
N ILE A 114 -6.23 -1.74 -9.82
CA ILE A 114 -5.58 -2.34 -10.98
C ILE A 114 -6.07 -3.79 -11.12
N ASP A 115 -6.34 -4.19 -12.36
CA ASP A 115 -6.54 -5.59 -12.70
C ASP A 115 -5.19 -6.30 -12.71
N ALA A 116 -4.94 -7.04 -11.64
CA ALA A 116 -3.70 -7.78 -11.45
C ALA A 116 -3.91 -9.29 -11.73
N ARG A 117 -5.00 -9.70 -12.38
CA ARG A 117 -5.24 -11.13 -12.69
C ARG A 117 -4.22 -11.74 -13.66
N GLN A 118 -3.48 -10.90 -14.39
CA GLN A 118 -2.35 -11.35 -15.21
C GLN A 118 -1.05 -11.49 -14.42
N ASP A 119 -1.01 -11.01 -13.18
CA ASP A 119 0.08 -11.24 -12.24
C ASP A 119 -0.21 -12.57 -11.52
N GLU A 120 0.56 -13.62 -11.82
CA GLU A 120 0.33 -15.00 -11.34
C GLU A 120 0.28 -15.12 -9.81
N ASP A 121 0.73 -14.08 -9.11
CA ASP A 121 0.85 -14.01 -7.65
C ASP A 121 -0.12 -13.04 -6.97
N SER A 122 -0.96 -12.34 -7.74
CA SER A 122 -1.97 -11.45 -7.16
C SER A 122 -3.26 -12.20 -6.82
N MET A 123 -3.94 -11.75 -5.76
CA MET A 123 -5.32 -12.17 -5.42
C MET A 123 -6.36 -11.71 -6.46
N GLY A 124 -5.91 -11.12 -7.58
CA GLY A 124 -6.67 -10.73 -8.75
C GLY A 124 -6.70 -9.22 -8.95
N TRP A 125 -6.69 -8.43 -7.87
CA TRP A 125 -6.86 -6.99 -7.95
C TRP A 125 -6.07 -6.33 -6.83
N LEU A 126 -5.44 -5.19 -7.13
CA LEU A 126 -4.67 -4.42 -6.16
C LEU A 126 -5.13 -2.97 -6.20
N SER A 127 -5.09 -2.28 -5.06
CA SER A 127 -5.48 -0.88 -5.02
C SER A 127 -4.54 -0.05 -4.14
N PHE A 128 -4.45 1.24 -4.44
CA PHE A 128 -3.69 2.21 -3.67
C PHE A 128 -4.36 3.59 -3.72
N ARG A 129 -4.05 4.42 -2.71
CA ARG A 129 -4.54 5.81 -2.63
C ARG A 129 -3.62 6.71 -3.45
N CYS A 130 -4.17 7.61 -4.26
CA CYS A 130 -3.42 8.47 -5.17
C CYS A 130 -3.92 9.92 -5.09
N GLU A 131 -3.02 10.89 -5.09
CA GLU A 131 -3.37 12.31 -5.12
C GLU A 131 -3.91 12.71 -6.50
N PHE A 132 -4.94 13.55 -6.59
CA PHE A 132 -5.57 13.90 -7.87
C PHE A 132 -4.60 14.33 -8.98
N PRO A 133 -3.65 15.25 -8.74
CA PRO A 133 -2.70 15.68 -9.76
C PRO A 133 -1.77 14.55 -10.24
N SER A 134 -1.67 13.46 -9.47
CA SER A 134 -0.81 12.31 -9.73
C SER A 134 -1.51 11.15 -10.44
N ILE A 135 -2.82 11.25 -10.72
CA ILE A 135 -3.58 10.19 -11.39
C ILE A 135 -3.01 9.86 -12.76
N VAL A 136 -2.74 10.87 -13.59
CA VAL A 136 -2.25 10.64 -14.97
C VAL A 136 -0.89 9.93 -14.94
N PRO A 137 0.14 10.40 -14.19
CA PRO A 137 1.39 9.66 -14.04
C PRO A 137 1.21 8.23 -13.51
N ALA A 138 0.31 8.01 -12.55
CA ALA A 138 0.05 6.68 -12.00
C ALA A 138 -0.55 5.73 -13.05
N VAL A 139 -1.55 6.20 -13.80
CA VAL A 139 -2.17 5.43 -14.90
C VAL A 139 -1.16 5.14 -16.01
N GLU A 140 -0.36 6.13 -16.41
CA GLU A 140 0.71 5.91 -17.40
C GLU A 140 1.72 4.85 -16.94
N ALA A 141 2.03 4.79 -15.65
CA ALA A 141 2.91 3.74 -15.12
C ALA A 141 2.27 2.35 -15.27
N ILE A 142 0.96 2.22 -15.03
CA ILE A 142 0.21 0.98 -15.24
C ILE A 142 0.24 0.57 -16.73
N GLU A 143 -0.02 1.53 -17.63
CA GLU A 143 -0.01 1.30 -19.08
C GLU A 143 1.38 0.89 -19.61
N ARG A 144 2.46 1.38 -18.99
CA ARG A 144 3.84 0.98 -19.30
C ARG A 144 4.20 -0.42 -18.81
N GLY A 145 3.30 -1.10 -18.11
CA GLY A 145 3.48 -2.47 -17.63
C GLY A 145 4.22 -2.58 -16.30
N TYR A 146 4.21 -1.52 -15.48
CA TYR A 146 4.68 -1.65 -14.10
C TYR A 146 3.78 -2.63 -13.33
N ALA A 147 4.40 -3.46 -12.49
CA ALA A 147 3.65 -4.41 -11.68
C ALA A 147 2.74 -3.66 -10.70
N ALA A 148 1.49 -4.10 -10.57
CA ALA A 148 0.51 -3.47 -9.70
C ALA A 148 0.97 -3.45 -8.22
N THR A 149 1.66 -4.51 -7.79
CA THR A 149 2.32 -4.63 -6.48
C THR A 149 3.38 -3.53 -6.28
N GLU A 150 4.12 -3.19 -7.32
CA GLU A 150 5.15 -2.15 -7.26
C GLU A 150 4.54 -0.76 -7.02
N LEU A 151 3.49 -0.41 -7.76
CA LEU A 151 2.81 0.89 -7.61
C LEU A 151 2.16 1.03 -6.22
N ARG A 152 1.55 -0.05 -5.71
CA ARG A 152 1.03 -0.07 -4.34
C ARG A 152 2.15 0.13 -3.31
N ASN A 153 3.27 -0.56 -3.46
CA ASN A 153 4.42 -0.41 -2.58
C ASN A 153 5.00 1.03 -2.64
N GLN A 154 5.05 1.63 -3.84
CA GLN A 154 5.43 3.03 -4.00
C GLN A 154 4.51 3.98 -3.21
N SER A 155 3.20 3.70 -3.17
CA SER A 155 2.25 4.44 -2.32
C SER A 155 2.62 4.36 -0.84
N ALA A 156 2.89 3.16 -0.32
CA ALA A 156 3.32 2.97 1.07
C ALA A 156 4.65 3.70 1.37
N MET A 157 5.61 3.67 0.44
CA MET A 157 6.88 4.40 0.56
C MET A 157 6.74 5.92 0.43
N ALA A 158 5.66 6.43 -0.17
CA ALA A 158 5.41 7.86 -0.37
C ALA A 158 4.60 8.52 0.76
N GLY A 159 4.48 7.86 1.91
CA GLY A 159 3.66 8.30 3.05
C GLY A 159 2.23 7.76 3.03
N GLY A 160 1.94 6.73 2.24
CA GLY A 160 0.62 6.08 2.16
C GLY A 160 -0.16 6.46 0.91
N VAL A 161 0.02 7.69 0.41
CA VAL A 161 -0.60 8.19 -0.83
C VAL A 161 0.43 8.26 -1.95
N TRP A 162 0.10 7.70 -3.12
CA TRP A 162 0.91 7.80 -4.32
C TRP A 162 0.90 9.24 -4.84
N ARG A 163 2.07 9.87 -4.82
CA ARG A 163 2.32 11.23 -5.27
C ARG A 163 3.51 11.22 -6.21
N ASP A 164 3.34 11.70 -7.43
CA ASP A 164 4.33 11.58 -8.50
C ASP A 164 5.70 12.16 -8.10
N ASP A 165 5.71 13.33 -7.44
CA ASP A 165 6.92 13.98 -6.95
C ASP A 165 7.64 13.14 -5.88
N ARG A 166 6.91 12.63 -4.89
CA ARG A 166 7.46 11.79 -3.82
C ARG A 166 7.97 10.45 -4.36
N VAL A 167 7.20 9.81 -5.23
CA VAL A 167 7.58 8.54 -5.87
C VAL A 167 8.83 8.73 -6.72
N LYS A 168 8.90 9.78 -7.53
CA LYS A 168 10.12 10.12 -8.29
C LYS A 168 11.32 10.35 -7.37
N ALA A 169 11.14 11.05 -6.24
CA ALA A 169 12.21 11.25 -5.27
C ALA A 169 12.71 9.91 -4.65
N GLN A 170 11.79 8.99 -4.32
CA GLN A 170 12.14 7.65 -3.82
C GLN A 170 12.89 6.82 -4.88
N LEU A 171 12.41 6.84 -6.12
CA LEU A 171 13.02 6.08 -7.21
C LEU A 171 14.41 6.64 -7.58
N ALA A 172 14.56 7.96 -7.58
CA ALA A 172 15.83 8.65 -7.86
C ALA A 172 16.88 8.46 -6.75
N ARG A 173 16.48 8.06 -5.53
CA ARG A 173 17.41 7.80 -4.44
C ARG A 173 18.37 6.67 -4.81
N ALA A 174 19.67 6.95 -4.73
CA ALA A 174 20.70 5.94 -4.91
C ALA A 174 20.58 4.83 -3.85
N SER A 175 20.98 3.61 -4.20
CA SER A 175 21.09 2.53 -3.22
C SER A 175 22.04 2.98 -2.10
N SER A 176 21.55 2.92 -0.86
CA SER A 176 22.32 3.23 0.34
C SER A 176 23.23 2.06 0.73
N LEU A 177 22.81 0.84 0.40
CA LEU A 177 23.48 -0.40 0.70
C LEU A 177 24.02 -1.04 -0.58
N LYS A 178 25.26 -1.52 -0.50
CA LYS A 178 25.84 -2.34 -1.56
C LYS A 178 25.20 -3.73 -1.52
N LEU A 179 24.12 -3.94 -2.26
CA LEU A 179 23.35 -5.20 -2.26
C LEU A 179 24.20 -6.45 -2.53
N SER A 180 25.30 -6.34 -3.29
CA SER A 180 26.24 -7.46 -3.50
C SER A 180 26.96 -7.93 -2.23
N SER A 181 26.98 -7.12 -1.18
CA SER A 181 27.48 -7.50 0.15
C SER A 181 26.47 -8.30 0.97
N PHE A 182 25.21 -8.40 0.51
CA PHE A 182 24.12 -9.12 1.17
C PHE A 182 23.53 -10.19 0.24
N PRO A 183 24.31 -11.24 -0.10
CA PRO A 183 23.79 -12.33 -0.92
C PRO A 183 22.68 -13.07 -0.18
N CYS A 184 21.62 -13.42 -0.89
CA CYS A 184 20.56 -14.27 -0.35
C CYS A 184 21.15 -15.60 0.13
N HIS A 185 20.80 -16.02 1.34
CA HIS A 185 21.23 -17.31 1.87
C HIS A 185 20.67 -18.47 1.02
N LYS A 186 21.43 -19.56 0.85
CA LYS A 186 21.04 -20.70 -0.01
C LYS A 186 19.79 -21.42 0.49
N ASP A 187 19.66 -21.52 1.80
CA ASP A 187 18.51 -22.13 2.47
C ASP A 187 17.44 -21.10 2.85
N TRP A 188 17.41 -19.94 2.17
CA TRP A 188 16.36 -18.97 2.41
C TRP A 188 14.99 -19.55 2.04
N ARG A 189 14.20 -19.89 3.05
CA ARG A 189 12.80 -20.31 2.93
C ARG A 189 11.99 -19.53 3.95
N PRO A 190 10.85 -18.95 3.55
CA PRO A 190 10.00 -18.31 4.53
C PRO A 190 9.30 -19.35 5.38
N VAL A 191 9.55 -19.23 6.67
CA VAL A 191 8.89 -20.02 7.70
C VAL A 191 8.05 -19.04 8.48
N PHE A 192 6.73 -19.16 8.37
CA PHE A 192 5.84 -18.45 9.27
C PHE A 192 5.99 -19.08 10.65
N VAL A 193 6.78 -18.42 11.49
CA VAL A 193 6.97 -18.83 12.88
C VAL A 193 5.84 -18.20 13.69
N ASP A 194 4.96 -19.03 14.21
CA ASP A 194 3.95 -18.64 15.20
C ASP A 194 4.52 -18.89 16.61
N GLY A 195 4.43 -17.91 17.51
CA GLY A 195 4.83 -18.10 18.91
C GLY A 195 5.02 -16.79 19.70
N ALA A 196 4.85 -16.90 21.02
CA ALA A 196 4.96 -15.80 21.99
C ALA A 196 6.36 -15.20 22.12
N ASP A 197 7.39 -15.98 21.78
CA ASP A 197 8.81 -15.62 21.94
C ASP A 197 9.40 -14.85 20.73
N LEU A 198 8.58 -14.54 19.72
CA LEU A 198 9.01 -13.92 18.48
C LEU A 198 9.23 -12.41 18.64
N GLN A 199 10.36 -11.94 18.10
CA GLN A 199 10.82 -10.56 18.17
C GLN A 199 10.75 -9.93 16.79
N TYR A 200 10.03 -8.82 16.65
CA TYR A 200 9.90 -8.11 15.39
C TYR A 200 11.12 -7.23 15.15
N THR A 201 11.69 -7.39 13.97
CA THR A 201 12.82 -6.60 13.53
C THR A 201 12.35 -5.20 13.13
N VAL A 202 13.00 -4.16 13.65
CA VAL A 202 12.74 -2.77 13.29
C VAL A 202 13.98 -2.15 12.64
N PHE A 203 13.88 -1.80 11.37
CA PHE A 203 14.87 -1.00 10.66
C PHE A 203 14.54 0.48 10.81
N ARG A 204 15.52 1.27 11.23
CA ARG A 204 15.44 2.73 11.08
C ARG A 204 16.19 3.09 9.80
N THR A 205 15.51 3.80 8.91
CA THR A 205 16.08 4.34 7.68
C THR A 205 16.06 5.86 7.66
N ALA A 206 15.56 6.49 8.73
CA ALA A 206 15.65 7.92 8.97
C ALA A 206 15.95 8.21 10.45
N LYS A 207 16.34 9.45 10.75
CA LYS A 207 16.54 9.91 12.13
C LYS A 207 15.18 10.12 12.80
N ILE A 208 14.87 9.26 13.75
CA ILE A 208 13.66 9.31 14.57
C ILE A 208 14.03 9.67 16.01
N SER A 209 13.32 10.61 16.64
CA SER A 209 13.57 11.04 18.01
C SER A 209 13.26 9.95 19.03
N THR A 210 13.93 9.99 20.18
CA THR A 210 13.68 9.04 21.27
C THR A 210 12.22 9.09 21.76
N ASP A 211 11.59 10.27 21.71
CA ASP A 211 10.19 10.44 22.10
C ASP A 211 9.23 9.71 21.16
N VAL A 212 9.42 9.84 19.85
CA VAL A 212 8.60 9.13 18.85
C VAL A 212 8.84 7.62 18.93
N LEU A 213 10.09 7.17 19.13
CA LEU A 213 10.39 5.76 19.35
C LEU A 213 9.70 5.22 20.60
N ASN A 214 9.72 5.96 21.71
CA ASN A 214 9.01 5.57 22.94
C ASN A 214 7.49 5.56 22.74
N LYS A 215 6.94 6.48 21.96
CA LYS A 215 5.52 6.46 21.61
C LYS A 215 5.15 5.22 20.80
N PHE A 216 5.98 4.85 19.82
CA PHE A 216 5.82 3.62 19.04
C PHE A 216 5.87 2.37 19.94
N LEU A 217 6.92 2.24 20.77
CA LEU A 217 7.07 1.10 21.69
C LEU A 217 5.92 1.01 22.70
N LYS A 218 5.49 2.15 23.24
CA LYS A 218 4.35 2.21 24.14
C LYS A 218 3.09 1.68 23.47
N GLN A 219 2.78 2.13 22.25
CA GLN A 219 1.60 1.64 21.52
C GLN A 219 1.74 0.17 21.12
N ALA A 220 2.97 -0.32 20.90
CA ALA A 220 3.24 -1.73 20.67
C ALA A 220 2.91 -2.61 21.88
N TYR A 221 3.31 -2.16 23.07
CA TYR A 221 3.33 -3.00 24.28
C TYR A 221 2.14 -2.77 25.22
N ASP A 222 1.52 -1.58 25.23
CA ASP A 222 0.37 -1.25 26.09
C ASP A 222 -0.97 -1.81 25.56
N HIS A 223 -0.94 -2.71 24.57
CA HIS A 223 -2.12 -3.43 24.13
C HIS A 223 -2.39 -4.63 25.05
N ASP A 224 -3.67 -4.88 25.36
CA ASP A 224 -4.11 -6.08 26.10
C ASP A 224 -4.01 -7.29 25.18
N TRP A 225 -2.77 -7.74 24.97
CA TRP A 225 -2.49 -8.96 24.24
C TRP A 225 -2.98 -10.13 25.09
N SER A 226 -3.68 -11.08 24.47
CA SER A 226 -4.04 -12.34 25.15
C SER A 226 -2.80 -12.94 25.81
N SER A 227 -2.94 -13.55 26.99
CA SER A 227 -1.86 -14.00 27.90
C SER A 227 -0.71 -14.81 27.28
N ASP A 228 -0.88 -15.30 26.07
CA ASP A 228 0.05 -16.19 25.36
C ASP A 228 0.83 -15.47 24.25
N ILE A 229 0.70 -14.14 24.09
CA ILE A 229 1.35 -13.37 23.03
C ILE A 229 1.92 -12.07 23.61
N ASP A 230 3.25 -11.94 23.64
CA ASP A 230 3.93 -10.72 24.10
C ASP A 230 4.86 -10.24 22.98
N PRO A 231 4.39 -9.33 22.09
CA PRO A 231 5.23 -8.85 21.00
C PRO A 231 6.45 -8.16 21.58
N ARG A 232 7.64 -8.52 21.12
CA ARG A 232 8.89 -7.85 21.47
C ARG A 232 9.50 -7.24 20.22
N VAL A 233 10.10 -6.06 20.32
CA VAL A 233 10.82 -5.45 19.19
C VAL A 233 12.30 -5.35 19.44
N ALA A 234 13.08 -5.50 18.38
CA ALA A 234 14.52 -5.30 18.38
C ALA A 234 14.90 -4.37 17.22
N PHE A 235 15.61 -3.29 17.54
CA PHE A 235 16.12 -2.37 16.53
C PHE A 235 17.41 -2.92 15.92
N ILE A 236 17.50 -2.90 14.59
CA ILE A 236 18.76 -3.18 13.90
C ILE A 236 19.69 -1.99 14.09
N THR A 237 20.80 -2.23 14.80
CA THR A 237 21.82 -1.23 15.11
C THR A 237 23.14 -1.53 14.42
N LYS A 238 23.30 -2.70 13.76
CA LYS A 238 24.54 -3.11 13.08
C LYS A 238 24.27 -3.99 11.85
N LEU A 239 25.19 -3.96 10.88
CA LEU A 239 25.19 -4.82 9.69
C LEU A 239 25.91 -6.18 9.89
N SER A 240 26.52 -6.38 11.06
CA SER A 240 27.22 -7.60 11.44
C SER A 240 26.70 -8.08 12.79
N PRO A 241 26.73 -9.40 13.06
CA PRO A 241 26.36 -9.92 14.38
C PRO A 241 27.17 -9.26 15.51
N PRO A 242 26.55 -8.95 16.67
CA PRO A 242 25.10 -9.00 16.92
C PRO A 242 24.39 -7.82 16.23
N PHE A 243 23.41 -8.11 15.36
CA PHE A 243 22.74 -7.12 14.50
C PHE A 243 21.91 -6.09 15.30
N THR A 244 21.57 -6.43 16.53
CA THR A 244 20.81 -5.62 17.48
C THR A 244 21.57 -5.62 18.81
N ASP A 245 21.33 -4.61 19.64
CA ASP A 245 21.85 -4.58 21.01
C ASP A 245 20.91 -5.28 22.02
N GLY A 246 19.88 -5.97 21.51
CA GLY A 246 18.87 -6.67 22.30
C GLY A 246 17.44 -6.14 22.09
N LEU A 247 16.55 -6.51 23.01
CA LEU A 247 15.17 -6.06 23.00
C LEU A 247 15.06 -4.58 23.37
N ALA A 248 14.11 -3.90 22.72
CA ALA A 248 13.75 -2.54 23.07
C ALA A 248 12.76 -2.55 24.25
N ASP A 249 13.26 -2.27 25.44
CA ASP A 249 12.44 -2.09 26.63
C ASP A 249 12.11 -0.59 26.81
N PRO A 250 10.82 -0.21 26.87
CA PRO A 250 10.44 1.18 27.06
C PRO A 250 10.55 1.58 28.54
N PRO A 251 10.82 2.86 28.86
CA PRO A 251 11.23 3.89 27.93
C PRO A 251 12.72 3.75 27.56
N LEU A 252 13.01 3.90 26.27
CA LEU A 252 14.35 4.14 25.76
C LEU A 252 14.85 5.47 26.31
N THR A 253 16.06 5.47 26.87
CA THR A 253 16.73 6.67 27.36
C THR A 253 17.44 7.43 26.25
N VAL A 254 17.88 6.71 25.21
CA VAL A 254 18.53 7.24 24.01
C VAL A 254 17.98 6.47 22.81
N ALA A 255 17.89 7.14 21.65
CA ALA A 255 17.54 6.44 20.42
C ALA A 255 18.61 5.37 20.11
N PRO A 256 18.22 4.15 19.70
CA PRO A 256 19.16 3.13 19.25
C PRO A 256 20.04 3.68 18.13
N ASP A 257 21.21 3.09 17.94
CA ASP A 257 22.11 3.57 16.89
C ASP A 257 21.46 3.40 15.50
N LEU A 258 21.69 4.36 14.60
CA LEU A 258 21.28 4.29 13.21
C LEU A 258 22.54 4.15 12.37
N PRO A 259 22.84 2.94 11.86
CA PRO A 259 23.97 2.77 10.95
C PRO A 259 23.85 3.74 9.78
N GLU A 260 24.93 4.47 9.48
CA GLU A 260 24.93 5.48 8.41
C GLU A 260 24.46 4.89 7.07
N SER A 261 24.81 3.63 6.82
CA SER A 261 24.42 2.87 5.62
C SER A 261 22.93 2.58 5.52
N PHE A 262 22.16 2.64 6.61
CA PHE A 262 20.70 2.48 6.58
C PHE A 262 19.98 3.81 6.34
N ASN A 263 20.64 4.95 6.50
CA ASN A 263 19.99 6.24 6.29
C ASN A 263 19.57 6.41 4.82
N GLY A 264 18.27 6.52 4.59
CA GLY A 264 17.63 6.54 3.28
C GLY A 264 17.44 5.16 2.63
N ALA A 265 17.75 4.06 3.33
CA ALA A 265 17.64 2.73 2.76
C ALA A 265 16.21 2.38 2.33
N LYS A 266 16.10 1.75 1.16
CA LYS A 266 14.82 1.30 0.61
C LYS A 266 14.38 0.00 1.29
N PRO A 267 13.06 -0.31 1.29
CA PRO A 267 12.55 -1.58 1.81
C PRO A 267 13.22 -2.82 1.20
N CYS A 268 13.52 -2.81 -0.10
CA CYS A 268 14.23 -3.90 -0.77
C CYS A 268 15.67 -4.08 -0.29
N GLU A 269 16.33 -3.01 0.19
CA GLU A 269 17.66 -3.09 0.76
C GLU A 269 17.62 -3.67 2.18
N CYS A 270 16.62 -3.27 2.98
CA CYS A 270 16.37 -3.87 4.30
C CYS A 270 16.09 -5.37 4.15
N ASP A 271 15.24 -5.74 3.19
CA ASP A 271 14.94 -7.13 2.86
C ASP A 271 16.19 -7.93 2.43
N ALA A 272 17.09 -7.35 1.64
CA ALA A 272 18.34 -8.01 1.27
C ALA A 272 19.21 -8.32 2.51
N VAL A 273 19.28 -7.38 3.47
CA VAL A 273 19.96 -7.63 4.76
C VAL A 273 19.26 -8.78 5.49
N VAL A 274 17.93 -8.76 5.58
CA VAL A 274 17.18 -9.80 6.28
C VAL A 274 17.45 -11.19 5.69
N ARG A 275 17.38 -11.31 4.36
CA ARG A 275 17.62 -12.56 3.63
C ARG A 275 19.04 -13.08 3.70
N SER A 276 20.01 -12.20 3.93
CA SER A 276 21.43 -12.55 3.98
C SER A 276 21.89 -12.91 5.39
N CYS A 277 21.43 -12.15 6.39
CA CYS A 277 22.08 -12.09 7.69
C CYS A 277 21.42 -12.96 8.75
N PHE A 278 20.13 -13.26 8.63
CA PHE A 278 19.38 -13.84 9.74
C PHE A 278 19.15 -15.34 9.65
N MET A 279 19.61 -16.07 8.62
CA MET A 279 19.20 -17.48 8.46
C MET A 279 19.74 -18.50 9.47
N ASP A 280 20.80 -18.18 10.19
CA ASP A 280 21.30 -19.06 11.23
C ASP A 280 20.44 -18.95 12.51
N GLU A 281 19.59 -19.97 12.73
CA GLU A 281 18.78 -20.12 13.96
C GLU A 281 19.64 -20.15 15.23
N SER A 282 20.93 -20.48 15.16
CA SER A 282 21.81 -20.44 16.33
C SER A 282 22.28 -19.03 16.71
N LEU A 283 22.23 -18.07 15.77
CA LEU A 283 22.75 -16.71 15.98
C LEU A 283 21.67 -15.68 16.34
N SER A 284 20.41 -15.92 15.98
CA SER A 284 19.26 -15.08 16.34
C SER A 284 17.93 -15.84 16.22
N PRO A 285 17.69 -16.88 17.03
CA PRO A 285 16.51 -17.75 16.91
C PRO A 285 15.18 -17.03 17.13
N LYS A 286 15.20 -15.83 17.72
CA LYS A 286 14.00 -15.12 18.14
C LYS A 286 13.57 -13.99 17.21
N LEU A 287 14.39 -13.55 16.25
CA LEU A 287 14.01 -12.45 15.34
C LEU A 287 13.15 -12.96 14.18
N ASP A 288 12.00 -12.32 13.94
CA ASP A 288 11.22 -12.50 12.73
C ASP A 288 11.98 -11.90 11.54
N ARG A 289 12.12 -12.74 10.51
CA ARG A 289 12.92 -12.51 9.30
C ARG A 289 12.00 -12.34 8.08
N HIS A 290 10.71 -12.58 8.21
CA HIS A 290 9.76 -12.49 7.10
C HIS A 290 8.87 -11.26 7.24
N ARG A 291 8.64 -10.85 8.48
CA ARG A 291 7.93 -9.63 8.85
C ARG A 291 8.87 -8.69 9.57
N PHE A 292 8.97 -7.48 9.07
CA PHE A 292 9.78 -6.45 9.70
C PHE A 292 9.13 -5.08 9.52
N ILE A 293 9.50 -4.17 10.40
CA ILE A 293 9.02 -2.80 10.41
C ILE A 293 10.14 -1.91 9.89
N ILE A 294 9.79 -0.94 9.05
CA ILE A 294 10.69 0.12 8.59
C ILE A 294 10.16 1.45 9.10
N MET A 295 11.02 2.18 9.80
CA MET A 295 10.82 3.56 10.21
C MET A 295 11.59 4.49 9.27
N ASP A 296 10.86 5.20 8.43
CA ASP A 296 11.41 6.03 7.36
C ASP A 296 11.19 7.52 7.63
N GLU A 297 11.46 8.37 6.64
CA GLU A 297 11.38 9.82 6.79
C GLU A 297 9.99 10.35 7.16
N PHE A 298 8.93 9.56 6.96
CA PHE A 298 7.56 9.94 7.32
C PHE A 298 7.23 9.57 8.77
N THR A 299 8.01 8.68 9.39
CA THR A 299 7.72 8.17 10.74
C THR A 299 7.72 9.25 11.80
N GLU A 300 8.66 10.20 11.76
CA GLU A 300 8.75 11.27 12.77
C GLU A 300 7.53 12.20 12.72
N ALA A 301 7.15 12.64 11.51
CA ALA A 301 6.14 13.67 11.33
C ALA A 301 4.70 13.12 11.30
N GLU A 302 4.52 11.92 10.77
CA GLU A 302 3.19 11.33 10.52
C GLU A 302 2.83 10.23 11.53
N GLU A 303 3.79 9.82 12.38
CA GLU A 303 3.63 8.73 13.36
C GLU A 303 3.14 7.42 12.72
N THR A 304 3.72 7.13 11.55
CA THR A 304 3.45 5.91 10.77
C THR A 304 4.70 5.10 10.56
N VAL A 305 4.54 3.81 10.29
CA VAL A 305 5.62 2.90 9.91
C VAL A 305 5.21 2.09 8.69
N ILE A 306 6.20 1.58 7.96
CA ILE A 306 5.96 0.58 6.92
C ILE A 306 6.11 -0.80 7.55
N MET A 307 5.06 -1.61 7.46
CA MET A 307 5.14 -3.05 7.65
C MET A 307 5.54 -3.69 6.34
N ALA A 308 6.57 -4.52 6.37
CA ALA A 308 7.04 -5.28 5.22
C ALA A 308 6.85 -6.77 5.48
N LEU A 309 6.23 -7.45 4.52
CA LEU A 309 6.18 -8.91 4.44
C LEU A 309 6.91 -9.37 3.18
N ASN A 310 7.86 -10.29 3.32
CA ASN A 310 8.50 -10.96 2.19
C ASN A 310 7.66 -12.17 1.75
N PHE A 311 7.11 -12.15 0.53
CA PHE A 311 6.25 -13.21 -0.02
C PHE A 311 6.99 -14.10 -1.04
N GLU A 312 6.76 -15.42 -0.93
CA GLU A 312 7.56 -16.50 -1.54
C GLU A 312 7.77 -16.46 -3.04
N ARG A 313 6.77 -16.07 -3.82
CA ARG A 313 6.72 -16.57 -5.20
C ARG A 313 7.71 -15.91 -6.14
N ASN A 314 8.21 -14.71 -5.81
CA ASN A 314 9.19 -13.99 -6.62
C ASN A 314 10.15 -13.08 -5.82
N GLY A 315 10.17 -13.17 -4.48
CA GLY A 315 10.93 -12.25 -3.62
C GLY A 315 10.37 -10.82 -3.62
N GLN A 316 9.09 -10.66 -3.99
CA GLN A 316 8.41 -9.38 -3.94
C GLN A 316 7.95 -9.08 -2.51
N LEU A 317 8.25 -7.86 -2.05
CA LEU A 317 7.77 -7.35 -0.77
C LEU A 317 6.31 -6.92 -0.91
N ILE A 318 5.52 -7.18 0.12
CA ILE A 318 4.21 -6.54 0.33
C ILE A 318 4.42 -5.47 1.39
N LEU A 319 4.25 -4.21 1.01
CA LEU A 319 4.39 -3.07 1.92
C LEU A 319 3.02 -2.52 2.28
N VAL A 320 2.81 -2.30 3.57
CA VAL A 320 1.62 -1.64 4.12
C VAL A 320 2.08 -0.54 5.06
N ARG A 321 1.64 0.70 4.85
CA ARG A 321 1.86 1.77 5.82
C ARG A 321 0.74 1.73 6.86
N SER A 322 1.13 1.80 8.13
CA SER A 322 0.22 1.75 9.28
C SER A 322 0.58 2.83 10.28
N ASP A 323 -0.39 3.27 11.08
CA ASP A 323 -0.05 3.95 12.33
C ASP A 323 0.63 2.97 13.32
N PHE A 324 1.20 3.51 14.40
CA PHE A 324 1.93 2.72 15.38
C PHE A 324 1.08 1.65 16.07
N LYS A 325 -0.18 1.97 16.36
CA LYS A 325 -1.12 1.10 17.05
C LYS A 325 -1.43 -0.14 16.22
N ASP A 326 -1.79 0.07 14.95
CA ASP A 326 -2.22 -0.99 14.06
C ASP A 326 -1.08 -1.79 13.45
N ALA A 327 0.14 -1.25 13.48
CA ALA A 327 1.30 -1.95 12.94
C ALA A 327 1.51 -3.29 13.66
N PHE A 328 1.44 -3.27 15.00
CA PHE A 328 1.60 -4.50 15.78
C PHE A 328 0.38 -5.39 15.71
N LEU A 329 -0.83 -4.85 15.81
CA LEU A 329 -2.06 -5.64 15.70
C LEU A 329 -2.09 -6.46 14.40
N THR A 330 -1.61 -5.86 13.31
CA THR A 330 -1.53 -6.48 12.00
C THR A 330 -0.45 -7.54 11.92
N LEU A 331 0.77 -7.24 12.37
CA LEU A 331 1.87 -8.21 12.30
C LEU A 331 1.65 -9.43 13.21
N MET A 332 0.99 -9.21 14.35
CA MET A 332 0.66 -10.24 15.34
C MET A 332 -0.60 -11.05 15.02
N ALA A 333 -1.41 -10.63 14.05
CA ALA A 333 -2.65 -11.32 13.76
C ALA A 333 -2.36 -12.79 13.37
N PRO A 334 -3.01 -13.78 14.02
CA PRO A 334 -2.80 -15.20 13.71
C PRO A 334 -3.01 -15.46 12.21
N GLY A 335 -2.06 -16.13 11.57
CA GLY A 335 -2.16 -16.42 10.14
C GLY A 335 -2.01 -15.20 9.23
N THR A 336 -1.23 -14.18 9.64
CA THR A 336 -0.79 -13.10 8.74
C THR A 336 0.09 -13.66 7.62
N THR A 337 -0.59 -14.12 6.59
CA THR A 337 -0.05 -14.64 5.33
C THR A 337 0.11 -13.50 4.32
N GLY A 338 0.69 -13.80 3.15
CA GLY A 338 0.68 -12.87 2.01
C GLY A 338 -0.74 -12.34 1.72
N ALA A 339 -1.73 -13.23 1.67
CA ALA A 339 -3.13 -12.85 1.45
C ALA A 339 -3.69 -11.95 2.57
N GLY A 340 -3.30 -12.18 3.83
CA GLY A 340 -3.67 -11.30 4.94
C GLY A 340 -3.10 -9.89 4.77
N MET A 341 -1.80 -9.79 4.45
CA MET A 341 -1.17 -8.49 4.20
C MET A 341 -1.75 -7.77 2.98
N GLU A 342 -2.16 -8.49 1.94
CA GLU A 342 -2.90 -7.91 0.81
C GLU A 342 -4.24 -7.29 1.23
N ILE A 343 -4.99 -7.95 2.12
CA ILE A 343 -6.24 -7.41 2.68
C ILE A 343 -5.97 -6.14 3.49
N PHE A 344 -4.90 -6.12 4.28
CA PHE A 344 -4.51 -4.92 5.03
C PHE A 344 -4.05 -3.78 4.11
N ALA A 345 -3.34 -4.09 3.03
CA ALA A 345 -2.94 -3.10 2.02
C ALA A 345 -4.16 -2.47 1.33
N ASP A 346 -5.14 -3.28 0.93
CA ASP A 346 -6.41 -2.78 0.36
C ASP A 346 -7.23 -2.02 1.41
N SER A 347 -7.17 -2.41 2.68
CA SER A 347 -7.82 -1.66 3.76
C SER A 347 -7.17 -0.28 3.96
N ALA A 348 -5.85 -0.20 3.92
CA ALA A 348 -5.11 1.05 3.97
C ALA A 348 -5.45 1.95 2.77
N SER A 349 -5.58 1.39 1.57
CA SER A 349 -5.92 2.15 0.37
C SER A 349 -7.29 2.83 0.44
N ARG A 350 -8.20 2.35 1.30
CA ARG A 350 -9.54 2.93 1.53
C ARG A 350 -9.54 4.07 2.56
N SER A 351 -8.42 4.28 3.24
CA SER A 351 -8.21 5.43 4.13
C SER A 351 -7.83 6.67 3.31
N PRO A 352 -8.28 7.89 3.71
CA PRO A 352 -7.87 9.15 3.05
C PRO A 352 -6.34 9.30 2.97
N LEU A 353 -5.64 8.85 4.02
CA LEU A 353 -4.19 8.96 4.11
C LEU A 353 -3.45 7.78 3.45
N GLY A 354 -4.17 6.76 2.95
CA GLY A 354 -3.52 5.53 2.49
C GLY A 354 -2.78 4.77 3.59
N VAL A 355 -3.16 5.00 4.86
CA VAL A 355 -2.56 4.43 6.06
C VAL A 355 -3.58 3.52 6.73
N LEU A 356 -3.14 2.32 7.10
CA LEU A 356 -3.93 1.39 7.91
C LEU A 356 -4.15 1.99 9.30
N ARG A 357 -5.42 2.14 9.66
CA ARG A 357 -5.88 2.53 10.99
C ARG A 357 -7.11 1.70 11.34
N SER A 358 -7.12 1.02 12.47
CA SER A 358 -8.32 0.45 13.05
C SER A 358 -9.23 1.61 13.43
N LYS A 359 -10.50 1.52 13.04
CA LYS A 359 -11.51 2.41 13.62
C LYS A 359 -11.50 2.13 15.12
N THR A 360 -11.14 3.12 15.93
CA THR A 360 -11.46 3.12 17.36
C THR A 360 -12.93 2.73 17.49
N GLN A 361 -13.17 1.56 18.08
CA GLN A 361 -14.51 1.10 18.44
C GLN A 361 -15.18 2.06 19.42
#